data_AF-A0A932GCP9-F1
#
_entry.id   AF-A0A932GCP9-F1
#
_cell.length_a   1.000
_cell.length_b   1.000
_cell.length_c   1.000
_cell.angle_alpha   90.00
_cell.angle_beta   90.00
_cell.angle_gamma   90.00
#
_symmetry.space_group_name_H-M   'P 1'
#
loop_
_entity.id
_entity.type
_entity.pdbx_description
1 polymer ?
#
loop_
_entity_poly.entity_id
_entity_poly.type
_entity_poly.pdbx_seq_one_letter_code
_entity_poly.pdbx_strand_id
1 'polypeptide(L)'
;MNYIKQIVAYIRKAQKIASQHGFKNLLQPGLVKELVVADALGHEVHRTKHEPDAYDPANPSRKFEYLTCFAGGTFQLDRMFKSPPDKRAKSLERITRNAAIYCAVFDEESPLDVIVIHEVAVAVMLRETERQLDASRNEISHVGFTIKWAEQNGRVVYSKPA
;
A
#
# COMPACT_ATOMS: atom_id res chain seq x y z
N MET A 1 6.19 -9.66 35.02
CA MET A 1 5.79 -10.33 33.76
C MET A 1 6.82 -9.96 32.69
N ASN A 2 7.57 -10.93 32.12
CA ASN A 2 8.59 -10.64 31.07
C ASN A 2 7.93 -9.93 29.86
N TYR A 3 8.60 -8.94 29.27
CA TYR A 3 8.15 -8.15 28.13
C TYR A 3 7.64 -9.02 26.97
N ILE A 4 8.24 -10.19 26.72
CA ILE A 4 7.81 -11.13 25.69
C ILE A 4 6.34 -11.57 25.90
N LYS A 5 5.96 -11.89 27.15
CA LYS A 5 4.57 -12.30 27.46
C LYS A 5 3.57 -11.16 27.23
N GLN A 6 3.99 -9.92 27.48
CA GLN A 6 3.15 -8.74 27.27
C GLN A 6 2.91 -8.52 25.77
N ILE A 7 3.97 -8.56 24.95
CA ILE A 7 3.88 -8.45 23.48
C ILE A 7 2.93 -9.52 22.92
N VAL A 8 3.14 -10.78 23.30
CA VAL A 8 2.28 -11.89 22.84
C VAL A 8 0.82 -11.68 23.26
N ALA A 9 0.56 -11.15 24.46
CA ALA A 9 -0.80 -10.85 24.90
C ALA A 9 -1.47 -9.76 24.06
N TYR A 10 -0.75 -8.69 23.70
CA TYR A 10 -1.28 -7.63 22.83
C TYR A 10 -1.55 -8.13 21.41
N ILE A 11 -0.61 -8.89 20.82
CA ILE A 11 -0.80 -9.47 19.49
C ILE A 11 -2.04 -10.40 19.46
N ARG A 12 -2.24 -11.23 20.49
CA ARG A 12 -3.43 -12.09 20.59
C ARG A 12 -4.73 -11.29 20.71
N LYS A 13 -4.73 -10.20 21.47
CA LYS A 13 -5.90 -9.30 21.57
C LYS A 13 -6.18 -8.64 20.23
N ALA A 14 -5.16 -8.11 19.56
CA ALA A 14 -5.29 -7.50 18.24
C ALA A 14 -5.82 -8.51 17.20
N GLN A 15 -5.28 -9.73 17.17
CA GLN A 15 -5.77 -10.80 16.29
C GLN A 15 -7.24 -11.15 16.58
N LYS A 16 -7.66 -11.20 17.86
CA LYS A 16 -9.06 -11.46 18.23
C LYS A 16 -10.00 -10.40 17.64
N ILE A 17 -9.63 -9.12 17.76
CA ILE A 17 -10.38 -8.01 17.17
C ILE A 17 -10.39 -8.14 15.63
N ALA A 18 -9.22 -8.32 15.02
CA ALA A 18 -9.09 -8.46 13.57
C ALA A 18 -9.99 -9.58 13.01
N SER A 19 -10.07 -10.73 13.68
CA SER A 19 -10.95 -11.83 13.29
C SER A 19 -12.44 -11.50 13.40
N GLN A 20 -12.86 -10.67 14.36
CA GLN A 20 -14.25 -10.19 14.44
C GLN A 20 -14.64 -9.32 13.23
N HIS A 21 -13.65 -8.71 12.56
CA HIS A 21 -13.85 -7.88 11.37
C HIS A 21 -13.50 -8.60 10.05
N GLY A 22 -13.26 -9.92 10.09
CA GLY A 22 -13.03 -10.74 8.90
C GLY A 22 -11.56 -10.96 8.51
N PHE A 23 -10.59 -10.45 9.28
CA PHE A 23 -9.17 -10.67 9.03
C PHE A 23 -8.71 -12.00 9.66
N LYS A 24 -8.38 -12.97 8.82
CA LYS A 24 -7.95 -14.31 9.25
C LYS A 24 -6.54 -14.32 9.85
N ASN A 25 -5.63 -13.50 9.33
CA ASN A 25 -4.24 -13.43 9.76
C ASN A 25 -3.79 -11.97 9.81
N LEU A 26 -3.74 -11.37 11.00
CA LEU A 26 -3.26 -10.01 11.22
C LEU A 26 -1.78 -9.85 10.83
N LEU A 27 -1.01 -10.93 10.97
CA LEU A 27 0.44 -10.94 10.74
C LEU A 27 0.80 -11.29 9.30
N GLN A 28 -0.17 -11.28 8.38
CA GLN A 28 0.17 -11.38 6.97
C GLN A 28 1.02 -10.15 6.55
N PRO A 29 2.00 -10.33 5.66
CA PRO A 29 2.85 -9.22 5.23
C PRO A 29 2.00 -8.05 4.71
N GLY A 30 2.32 -6.83 5.17
CA GLY A 30 1.64 -5.59 4.74
C GLY A 30 0.44 -5.16 5.59
N LEU A 31 -0.38 -6.10 6.06
CA LEU A 31 -1.71 -5.79 6.62
C LEU A 31 -1.70 -4.80 7.79
N VAL A 32 -0.75 -4.91 8.72
CA VAL A 32 -0.69 -3.95 9.84
C VAL A 32 -0.46 -2.52 9.32
N LYS A 33 0.39 -2.33 8.31
CA LYS A 33 0.61 -1.02 7.69
C LYS A 33 -0.59 -0.57 6.87
N GLU A 34 -1.28 -1.48 6.18
CA GLU A 34 -2.54 -1.19 5.48
C GLU A 34 -3.60 -0.66 6.45
N LEU A 35 -3.75 -1.29 7.62
CA LEU A 35 -4.67 -0.85 8.67
C LEU A 35 -4.32 0.55 9.19
N VAL A 36 -3.03 0.85 9.40
CA VAL A 36 -2.59 2.19 9.83
C VAL A 36 -2.89 3.25 8.76
N VAL A 37 -2.62 2.96 7.48
CA VAL A 37 -2.93 3.89 6.38
C VAL A 37 -4.43 4.10 6.26
N ALA A 38 -5.23 3.04 6.39
CA ALA A 38 -6.67 3.14 6.33
C ALA A 38 -7.26 3.94 7.49
N ASP A 39 -6.74 3.77 8.72
CA ASP A 39 -7.12 4.56 9.89
C ASP A 39 -6.82 6.05 9.67
N ALA A 40 -5.63 6.37 9.15
CA ALA A 40 -5.23 7.75 8.85
C ALA A 40 -6.11 8.43 7.78
N LEU A 41 -6.67 7.66 6.83
CA LEU A 41 -7.45 8.17 5.71
C LEU A 41 -8.96 7.97 5.85
N GLY A 42 -9.43 7.27 6.89
CA GLY A 42 -10.83 6.88 7.05
C GLY A 42 -11.31 5.88 5.99
N HIS A 43 -10.44 5.02 5.49
CA HIS A 43 -10.77 3.96 4.54
C HIS A 43 -11.12 2.64 5.23
N GLU A 44 -11.71 1.73 4.46
CA GLU A 44 -11.98 0.37 4.91
C GLU A 44 -11.02 -0.61 4.21
N VAL A 45 -10.27 -1.41 4.97
CA VAL A 45 -9.29 -2.37 4.42
C VAL A 45 -9.98 -3.59 3.82
N HIS A 46 -9.49 -4.04 2.68
CA HIS A 46 -10.00 -5.22 2.00
C HIS A 46 -9.58 -6.51 2.72
N ARG A 47 -10.51 -7.45 2.88
CA ARG A 47 -10.29 -8.68 3.67
C ARG A 47 -9.70 -9.84 2.86
N THR A 48 -9.75 -9.73 1.54
CA THR A 48 -9.30 -10.77 0.60
C THR A 48 -7.96 -10.37 -0.01
N LYS A 49 -7.02 -11.32 -0.03
CA LYS A 49 -5.72 -11.17 -0.69
C LYS A 49 -5.89 -11.02 -2.21
N HIS A 50 -4.96 -10.31 -2.85
CA HIS A 50 -4.92 -10.07 -4.30
C HIS A 50 -6.01 -9.15 -4.85
N GLU A 51 -6.89 -8.64 -3.99
CA GLU A 51 -7.78 -7.52 -4.26
C GLU A 51 -7.07 -6.19 -3.96
N PRO A 52 -7.69 -5.03 -4.21
CA PRO A 52 -7.19 -3.74 -3.73
C PRO A 52 -6.97 -3.75 -2.23
N ASP A 53 -6.10 -2.89 -1.72
CA ASP A 53 -5.79 -2.85 -0.28
C ASP A 53 -6.94 -2.25 0.53
N ALA A 54 -7.67 -1.28 -0.03
CA ALA A 54 -8.79 -0.64 0.66
C ALA A 54 -9.87 -0.11 -0.30
N TYR A 55 -10.95 0.41 0.28
CA TYR A 55 -12.02 1.10 -0.43
C TYR A 55 -12.63 2.22 0.43
N ASP A 56 -13.36 3.12 -0.24
CA ASP A 56 -14.15 4.16 0.41
C ASP A 56 -15.36 3.53 1.12
N PRO A 57 -15.51 3.68 2.45
CA PRO A 57 -16.63 3.08 3.18
C PRO A 57 -18.00 3.63 2.75
N ALA A 58 -18.06 4.86 2.22
CA ALA A 58 -19.29 5.44 1.69
C ALA A 58 -19.57 5.02 0.24
N ASN A 59 -18.54 4.57 -0.49
CA ASN A 59 -18.68 4.07 -1.86
C ASN A 59 -17.68 2.94 -2.17
N PRO A 60 -18.00 1.67 -1.88
CA PRO A 60 -17.08 0.54 -2.06
C PRO A 60 -16.61 0.27 -3.49
N SER A 61 -17.22 0.91 -4.50
CA SER A 61 -16.71 0.85 -5.89
C SER A 61 -15.44 1.68 -6.07
N ARG A 62 -15.17 2.66 -5.19
CA ARG A 62 -13.93 3.43 -5.16
C ARG A 62 -12.89 2.66 -4.36
N LYS A 63 -12.02 1.95 -5.09
CA LYS A 63 -10.97 1.10 -4.54
C LYS A 63 -9.61 1.79 -4.53
N PHE A 64 -8.72 1.39 -3.64
CA PHE A 64 -7.44 2.03 -3.41
C PHE A 64 -6.33 0.99 -3.25
N GLU A 65 -5.15 1.30 -3.76
CA GLU A 65 -3.91 0.55 -3.51
C GLU A 65 -2.98 1.40 -2.66
N TYR A 66 -2.26 0.76 -1.75
CA TYR A 66 -1.28 1.36 -0.86
C TYR A 66 0.12 0.89 -1.24
N LEU A 67 1.01 1.84 -1.49
CA LEU A 67 2.44 1.59 -1.56
C LEU A 67 3.08 2.19 -0.33
N THR A 68 3.81 1.39 0.43
CA THR A 68 4.44 1.86 1.68
C THR A 68 5.95 1.67 1.64
N CYS A 69 6.67 2.59 2.26
CA CYS A 69 8.11 2.45 2.51
C CYS A 69 8.45 3.14 3.84
N PHE A 70 9.65 2.89 4.37
CA PHE A 70 10.21 3.71 5.44
C PHE A 70 10.82 5.00 4.86
N ALA A 71 11.05 6.00 5.70
CA ALA A 71 11.82 7.18 5.34
C ALA A 71 13.17 6.79 4.68
N GLY A 72 13.53 7.47 3.59
CA GLY A 72 14.69 7.11 2.77
C GLY A 72 14.50 5.88 1.87
N GLY A 73 13.35 5.21 1.95
CA GLY A 73 13.01 4.05 1.12
C GLY A 73 12.47 4.39 -0.27
N THR A 74 11.90 3.38 -0.93
CA THR A 74 11.29 3.47 -2.26
C THR A 74 10.01 2.64 -2.27
N PHE A 75 8.95 3.18 -2.87
CA PHE A 75 7.70 2.45 -3.12
C PHE A 75 7.88 1.47 -4.27
N GLN A 76 7.23 0.32 -4.24
CA GLN A 76 7.44 -0.70 -5.27
C GLN A 76 6.16 -1.42 -5.68
N LEU A 77 6.00 -1.60 -6.99
CA LEU A 77 5.08 -2.57 -7.57
C LEU A 77 5.86 -3.80 -8.01
N ASP A 78 5.60 -4.91 -7.33
CA ASP A 78 6.30 -6.18 -7.58
C ASP A 78 5.76 -6.94 -8.78
N ARG A 79 6.64 -7.65 -9.49
CA ARG A 79 6.28 -8.61 -10.54
C ARG A 79 5.38 -7.99 -11.62
N MET A 80 5.78 -6.82 -12.10
CA MET A 80 5.13 -6.13 -13.22
C MET A 80 5.66 -6.70 -14.53
N PHE A 81 4.77 -7.12 -15.43
CA PHE A 81 5.13 -7.82 -16.65
C PHE A 81 5.26 -6.85 -17.81
N LYS A 82 6.40 -6.90 -18.51
CA LYS A 82 6.59 -6.22 -19.79
C LYS A 82 5.89 -6.99 -20.92
N SER A 83 5.99 -8.31 -20.89
CA SER A 83 5.32 -9.24 -21.81
C SER A 83 5.05 -10.59 -21.12
N PRO A 84 4.22 -11.49 -21.69
CA PRO A 84 3.33 -11.29 -22.84
C PRO A 84 2.19 -10.29 -22.55
N PRO A 85 1.46 -9.79 -23.58
CA PRO A 85 0.47 -8.72 -23.42
C PRO A 85 -0.64 -8.98 -22.40
N ASP A 86 -1.11 -10.23 -22.29
CA ASP A 86 -2.11 -10.65 -21.30
C ASP A 86 -1.58 -10.55 -19.86
N LYS A 87 -0.33 -10.95 -19.65
CA LYS A 87 0.34 -10.82 -18.35
C LYS A 87 0.63 -9.36 -18.00
N ARG A 88 1.03 -8.56 -18.99
CA ARG A 88 1.21 -7.11 -18.83
C ARG A 88 -0.10 -6.48 -18.39
N ALA A 89 -1.19 -6.68 -19.14
CA ALA A 89 -2.51 -6.14 -18.82
C ALA A 89 -2.95 -6.53 -17.41
N LYS A 90 -2.82 -7.81 -17.05
CA LYS A 90 -3.17 -8.30 -15.70
C LYS A 90 -2.32 -7.68 -14.59
N SER A 91 -1.03 -7.43 -14.84
CA SER A 91 -0.18 -6.76 -13.85
C SER A 91 -0.53 -5.27 -13.70
N LEU A 92 -0.84 -4.59 -14.81
CA LEU A 92 -1.28 -3.20 -14.81
C LEU A 92 -2.68 -3.01 -14.21
N GLU A 93 -3.53 -4.04 -14.24
CA GLU A 93 -4.84 -4.05 -13.57
C GLU A 93 -4.74 -3.73 -12.08
N ARG A 94 -3.63 -4.10 -11.43
CA ARG A 94 -3.35 -3.75 -10.03
C ARG A 94 -3.29 -2.25 -9.78
N ILE A 95 -3.01 -1.45 -10.81
CA ILE A 95 -3.06 0.00 -10.78
C ILE A 95 -4.45 0.48 -11.23
N THR A 96 -4.91 0.02 -12.40
CA THR A 96 -6.10 0.58 -13.08
C THR A 96 -7.44 0.22 -12.46
N ARG A 97 -7.50 -0.82 -11.62
CA ARG A 97 -8.71 -1.18 -10.85
C ARG A 97 -9.05 -0.19 -9.73
N ASN A 98 -8.12 0.72 -9.41
CA ASN A 98 -8.25 1.66 -8.30
C ASN A 98 -8.72 3.02 -8.79
N ALA A 99 -9.27 3.82 -7.87
CA ALA A 99 -9.56 5.23 -8.07
C ALA A 99 -8.34 6.11 -7.74
N ALA A 100 -7.47 5.67 -6.82
CA ALA A 100 -6.25 6.36 -6.42
C ALA A 100 -5.22 5.36 -5.87
N ILE A 101 -3.95 5.77 -5.89
CA ILE A 101 -2.86 5.05 -5.26
C ILE A 101 -2.30 5.93 -4.13
N TYR A 102 -2.15 5.38 -2.92
CA TYR A 102 -1.60 6.12 -1.78
C TYR A 102 -0.20 5.65 -1.45
N CYS A 103 0.74 6.59 -1.48
CA CYS A 103 2.15 6.38 -1.17
C CYS A 103 2.43 6.85 0.26
N ALA A 104 2.51 5.92 1.21
CA ALA A 104 2.69 6.22 2.64
C ALA A 104 4.12 5.99 3.11
N VAL A 105 4.73 7.03 3.69
CA VAL A 105 6.08 6.98 4.27
C VAL A 105 5.96 6.76 5.77
N PHE A 106 6.57 5.68 6.26
CA PHE A 106 6.61 5.32 7.68
C PHE A 106 7.92 5.78 8.33
N ASP A 107 7.86 6.05 9.62
CA ASP A 107 9.03 6.29 10.45
C ASP A 107 9.79 4.97 10.73
N GLU A 108 11.11 5.00 10.63
CA GLU A 108 11.96 3.82 10.92
C GLU A 108 12.14 3.63 12.43
N GLU A 109 12.18 4.72 13.21
CA GLU A 109 12.30 4.67 14.68
C GLU A 109 10.98 4.29 15.34
N SER A 110 9.86 4.59 14.68
CA SER A 110 8.50 4.22 15.10
C SER A 110 7.76 3.52 13.95
N PRO A 111 7.93 2.20 13.74
CA PRO A 111 7.50 1.51 12.52
C PRO A 111 6.00 1.48 12.20
N LEU A 112 5.17 1.95 13.14
CA LEU A 112 3.72 2.08 13.00
C LEU A 112 3.28 3.54 12.82
N ASP A 113 4.18 4.51 12.90
CA ASP A 113 3.88 5.91 12.66
C ASP A 113 4.03 6.22 11.17
N VAL A 114 3.00 6.83 10.60
CA VAL A 114 3.05 7.39 9.25
C VAL A 114 3.51 8.84 9.35
N ILE A 115 4.53 9.19 8.57
CA ILE A 115 5.06 10.55 8.44
C ILE A 115 4.20 11.36 7.48
N VAL A 116 3.97 10.83 6.28
CA VAL A 116 3.22 11.49 5.21
C VAL A 116 2.57 10.46 4.30
N ILE A 117 1.40 10.80 3.75
CA ILE A 117 0.74 10.04 2.70
C ILE A 117 0.48 10.94 1.51
N HIS A 118 0.96 10.52 0.34
CA HIS A 118 0.67 11.16 -0.94
C HIS A 118 -0.40 10.38 -1.69
N GLU A 119 -1.46 11.04 -2.13
CA GLU A 119 -2.39 10.49 -3.11
C GLU A 119 -1.87 10.79 -4.52
N VAL A 120 -1.66 9.72 -5.30
CA VAL A 120 -1.20 9.78 -6.69
C VAL A 120 -2.33 9.31 -7.59
N ALA A 121 -2.62 10.08 -8.63
CA ALA A 121 -3.64 9.72 -9.60
C ALA A 121 -3.24 8.46 -10.39
N VAL A 122 -4.21 7.59 -10.64
CA VAL A 122 -4.02 6.31 -11.35
C VAL A 122 -3.32 6.49 -12.70
N ALA A 123 -3.74 7.49 -13.48
CA ALA A 123 -3.14 7.78 -14.78
C ALA A 123 -1.66 8.18 -14.69
N VAL A 124 -1.26 8.86 -13.61
CA VAL A 124 0.13 9.28 -13.38
C VAL A 124 1.00 8.08 -12.99
N MET A 125 0.51 7.25 -12.07
CA MET A 125 1.17 6.00 -11.67
C MET A 125 1.31 5.03 -12.86
N LEU A 126 0.23 4.88 -13.64
CA LEU A 126 0.19 4.00 -14.81
C LEU A 126 1.22 4.43 -15.85
N ARG A 127 1.23 5.72 -16.23
CA ARG A 127 2.17 6.26 -17.23
C ARG A 127 3.62 6.02 -16.82
N GLU A 128 3.97 6.26 -15.57
CA GLU A 128 5.33 6.05 -15.09
C GLU A 128 5.69 4.55 -15.05
N THR A 129 4.74 3.70 -14.64
CA THR A 129 4.92 2.24 -14.67
C THR A 129 5.22 1.74 -16.08
N GLU A 130 4.41 2.14 -17.05
CA GLU A 130 4.59 1.75 -18.45
C GLU A 130 5.91 2.25 -19.01
N ARG A 131 6.27 3.51 -18.74
CA ARG A 131 7.57 4.09 -19.12
C ARG A 131 8.75 3.25 -18.59
N GLN A 132 8.70 2.84 -17.32
CA GLN A 132 9.75 2.00 -16.71
C GLN A 132 9.77 0.59 -17.30
N LEU A 133 8.61 -0.03 -17.53
CA LEU A 133 8.53 -1.36 -18.13
C LEU A 133 9.05 -1.38 -19.57
N ASP A 134 8.72 -0.36 -20.37
CA ASP A 134 9.15 -0.27 -21.76
C ASP A 134 10.67 -0.09 -21.86
N ALA A 135 11.23 0.73 -20.97
CA ALA A 135 12.68 0.91 -20.82
C ALA A 135 13.41 -0.29 -20.19
N SER A 136 12.68 -1.17 -19.49
CA SER A 136 13.28 -2.33 -18.82
C SER A 136 13.84 -3.35 -19.82
N ARG A 137 14.98 -3.94 -19.47
CA ARG A 137 15.55 -5.09 -20.20
C ARG A 137 14.96 -6.43 -19.74
N ASN A 138 14.23 -6.43 -18.63
CA ASN A 138 13.65 -7.64 -18.05
C ASN A 138 12.20 -7.80 -18.47
N GLU A 139 11.77 -9.04 -18.70
CA GLU A 139 10.37 -9.38 -18.99
C GLU A 139 9.46 -9.20 -17.76
N ILE A 140 10.02 -9.34 -16.56
CA ILE A 140 9.35 -9.08 -15.29
C ILE A 140 10.22 -8.13 -14.49
N SER A 141 9.64 -7.03 -14.02
CA SER A 141 10.35 -5.99 -13.29
C SER A 141 9.69 -5.70 -11.95
N HIS A 142 10.50 -5.26 -11.00
CA HIS A 142 10.03 -4.50 -9.85
C HIS A 142 10.09 -3.02 -10.23
N VAL A 143 8.94 -2.36 -10.27
CA VAL A 143 8.83 -0.96 -10.68
C VAL A 143 8.86 -0.09 -9.43
N GLY A 144 9.85 0.79 -9.33
CA GLY A 144 10.11 1.59 -8.15
C GLY A 144 9.68 3.05 -8.32
N PHE A 145 9.20 3.66 -7.24
CA PHE A 145 8.86 5.08 -7.16
C PHE A 145 9.51 5.69 -5.92
N THR A 146 10.34 6.70 -6.10
CA THR A 146 11.00 7.38 -4.97
C THR A 146 10.00 8.23 -4.20
N ILE A 147 10.31 8.53 -2.94
CA ILE A 147 9.52 9.47 -2.12
C ILE A 147 9.39 10.82 -2.85
N LYS A 148 10.51 11.35 -3.36
CA LYS A 148 10.54 12.59 -4.14
C LYS A 148 9.63 12.54 -5.39
N TRP A 149 9.56 11.39 -6.07
CA TRP A 149 8.66 11.24 -7.21
C TRP A 149 7.19 11.35 -6.76
N ALA A 150 6.83 10.70 -5.65
CA ALA A 150 5.47 10.78 -5.10
C ALA A 150 5.13 12.21 -4.62
N GLU A 151 6.09 12.93 -4.02
CA GLU A 151 5.93 14.34 -3.64
C GLU A 151 5.66 15.25 -4.85
N GLN A 152 6.35 15.01 -5.97
CA GLN A 152 6.24 15.83 -7.18
C GLN A 152 4.97 15.54 -8.00
N ASN A 153 4.44 14.32 -7.90
CA ASN A 153 3.37 13.81 -8.76
C ASN A 153 2.06 13.53 -8.02
N GLY A 154 2.08 13.60 -6.69
CA GLY A 154 0.93 13.39 -5.83
C GLY A 154 0.57 14.64 -5.03
N ARG A 155 -0.51 14.53 -4.25
CA ARG A 155 -0.93 15.54 -3.28
C ARG A 155 -0.81 14.97 -1.87
N VAL A 156 -0.34 15.76 -0.92
CA VAL A 156 -0.35 15.35 0.49
C VAL A 156 -1.80 15.26 0.97
N VAL A 157 -2.19 14.09 1.49
CA VAL A 157 -3.52 13.85 2.08
C VAL A 157 -3.48 13.59 3.57
N TYR A 158 -2.29 13.31 4.09
CA TYR A 158 -2.01 13.17 5.51
C TYR A 158 -0.57 13.56 5.78
N SER A 159 -0.35 14.24 6.89
CA SER A 159 0.97 14.52 7.46
C SER A 159 0.88 14.39 8.97
N LYS A 160 1.87 13.75 9.60
CA LYS A 160 1.97 13.70 11.06
C LYS A 160 1.95 15.14 11.60
N PRO A 161 1.06 15.48 12.55
CA PRO A 161 1.11 16.77 13.21
C PRO A 161 2.48 16.98 13.88
N ALA A 162 2.97 18.23 13.81
CA ALA A 162 4.21 18.64 14.47
C ALA A 162 4.13 18.52 16.00
#